data_AF-A0A1W9WUX1-F1
#
_entry.id   AF-A0A1W9WUX1-F1
#
_cell.length_a   1.000
_cell.length_b   1.000
_cell.length_c   1.000
_cell.angle_alpha   90.00
_cell.angle_beta   90.00
_cell.angle_gamma   90.00
#
_symmetry.space_group_name_H-M   'P 1'
#
loop_
_entity.id
_entity.type
_entity.pdbx_description
1 polymer ?
#
loop_
_entity_poly.entity_id
_entity_poly.type
_entity_poly.pdbx_seq_one_letter_code
_entity_poly.pdbx_strand_id
1 'polypeptide(L)'
;MNKEKNNIRECFGKLEKVFPMGENGLRQTPDECYFHCPLKTRCLGQAMASMDGIKVEEEIIERSTRAGAMNFFERWSRKKQVHRKISQK
;
A
#
# COMPACT_ATOMS: atom_id res chain seq x y z
N MET A 1 -15.64 -19.43 -15.63
CA MET A 1 -15.19 -19.68 -14.25
C MET A 1 -15.51 -18.44 -13.41
N ASN A 2 -16.77 -18.29 -12.96
CA ASN A 2 -17.30 -17.07 -12.33
C ASN A 2 -17.60 -17.30 -10.85
N LYS A 3 -16.58 -17.21 -9.99
CA LYS A 3 -16.74 -17.30 -8.52
C LYS A 3 -16.07 -16.12 -7.78
N GLU A 4 -15.85 -14.99 -8.45
CA GLU A 4 -15.13 -13.84 -7.87
C GLU A 4 -16.02 -12.66 -7.45
N LYS A 5 -17.28 -12.59 -7.91
CA LYS A 5 -18.11 -11.38 -7.75
C LYS A 5 -18.96 -11.33 -6.47
N ASN A 6 -19.18 -12.44 -5.77
CA ASN A 6 -20.19 -12.53 -4.70
C ASN A 6 -19.64 -12.54 -3.26
N ASN A 7 -18.36 -12.23 -3.03
CA ASN A 7 -17.81 -12.15 -1.67
C ASN A 7 -16.75 -11.03 -1.56
N ILE A 8 -17.09 -9.84 -2.06
CA ILE A 8 -16.34 -8.63 -1.69
C ILE A 8 -16.65 -8.39 -0.21
N ARG A 9 -15.75 -8.88 0.65
CA ARG A 9 -15.81 -8.58 2.09
C ARG A 9 -15.66 -7.08 2.29
N GLU A 10 -16.27 -6.54 3.33
CA GLU A 10 -16.20 -5.12 3.67
C GLU A 10 -14.78 -4.60 3.94
N CYS A 11 -13.79 -5.50 4.08
CA CYS A 11 -12.38 -5.16 4.24
C CYS A 11 -11.63 -4.93 2.91
N PHE A 12 -12.23 -5.23 1.76
CA PHE A 12 -11.54 -5.15 0.48
C PHE A 12 -11.07 -3.73 0.17
N GLY A 13 -9.76 -3.55 -0.04
CA GLY A 13 -9.16 -2.25 -0.35
C GLY A 13 -9.06 -1.26 0.82
N LYS A 14 -9.47 -1.63 2.03
CA LYS A 14 -9.33 -0.77 3.23
C LYS A 14 -7.92 -0.89 3.80
N LEU A 15 -7.06 0.10 3.54
CA LEU A 15 -5.65 0.09 3.91
C LEU A 15 -5.41 -0.25 5.39
N GLU A 16 -6.15 0.37 6.31
CA GLU A 16 -6.00 0.13 7.76
C GLU A 16 -6.33 -1.30 8.19
N LYS A 17 -7.19 -2.01 7.46
CA LYS A 17 -7.55 -3.40 7.77
C LYS A 17 -6.63 -4.41 7.09
N VAL A 18 -6.22 -4.13 5.86
CA VAL A 18 -5.43 -5.09 5.05
C VAL A 18 -3.93 -4.91 5.23
N PHE A 19 -3.49 -3.70 5.58
CA PHE A 19 -2.10 -3.34 5.80
C PHE A 19 -1.97 -2.33 6.97
N PRO A 20 -2.39 -2.73 8.18
CA PRO A 20 -2.29 -1.94 9.40
C PRO A 20 -0.84 -1.59 9.77
N MET A 21 -0.69 -0.58 10.62
CA MET A 21 0.56 -0.32 11.33
C MET A 21 0.77 -1.38 12.40
N GLY A 22 1.91 -2.07 12.35
CA GLY A 22 2.34 -3.00 13.40
C GLY A 22 2.99 -2.29 14.58
N GLU A 23 3.24 -3.05 15.65
CA GLU A 23 3.82 -2.56 16.91
C GLU A 23 5.22 -1.98 16.74
N ASN A 24 5.97 -2.47 15.74
CA ASN A 24 7.30 -1.97 15.37
C ASN A 24 7.25 -0.68 14.53
N GLY A 25 6.07 -0.08 14.33
CA GLY A 25 5.87 1.07 13.47
C GLY A 25 6.01 0.76 11.98
N LEU A 26 6.19 -0.50 11.59
CA LEU A 26 6.16 -0.94 10.20
C LEU A 26 4.77 -1.47 9.86
N ARG A 27 4.29 -1.18 8.66
CA ARG A 27 3.03 -1.77 8.20
C ARG A 27 3.23 -3.23 7.88
N GLN A 28 2.28 -4.06 8.29
CA GLN A 28 2.33 -5.51 8.12
C GLN A 28 0.96 -6.03 7.66
N THR A 29 0.97 -7.02 6.78
CA THR A 29 -0.26 -7.71 6.37
C THR A 29 -0.60 -8.76 7.42
N PRO A 30 -1.82 -8.79 7.97
CA PRO A 30 -2.20 -9.81 8.94
C PRO A 30 -2.14 -11.22 8.32
N ASP A 31 -1.71 -12.20 9.12
CA ASP A 31 -1.56 -13.60 8.69
C ASP A 31 -2.85 -14.16 8.09
N GLU A 32 -4.00 -13.79 8.66
CA GLU A 32 -5.30 -14.19 8.14
C GLU A 32 -5.53 -13.73 6.70
N CYS A 33 -5.13 -12.49 6.37
CA CYS A 33 -5.21 -11.98 5.01
C CYS A 33 -4.18 -12.63 4.09
N TYR A 34 -2.99 -12.94 4.60
CA TYR A 34 -1.92 -13.51 3.79
C TYR A 34 -2.15 -14.99 3.43
N PHE A 35 -2.60 -15.80 4.39
CA PHE A 35 -2.78 -17.25 4.22
C PHE A 35 -4.18 -17.64 3.75
N HIS A 36 -5.23 -16.94 4.20
CA HIS A 36 -6.62 -17.39 3.99
C HIS A 36 -7.41 -16.58 2.97
N CYS A 37 -6.89 -15.46 2.47
CA CYS A 37 -7.62 -14.63 1.49
C CYS A 37 -7.21 -14.95 0.05
N PRO A 38 -8.13 -15.44 -0.81
CA PRO A 38 -7.83 -15.70 -2.23
C PRO A 38 -7.66 -14.40 -3.04
N LEU A 39 -8.21 -13.29 -2.56
CA LEU A 39 -8.14 -11.98 -3.22
C LEU A 39 -6.99 -11.10 -2.71
N LYS A 40 -6.05 -11.64 -1.91
CA LYS A 40 -5.02 -10.87 -1.20
C LYS A 40 -4.23 -9.90 -2.09
N THR A 41 -3.79 -10.36 -3.25
CA THR A 41 -3.00 -9.57 -4.21
C THR A 41 -3.82 -8.41 -4.79
N ARG A 42 -5.04 -8.69 -5.25
CA ARG A 42 -5.96 -7.66 -5.78
C ARG A 42 -6.40 -6.68 -4.70
N CYS A 43 -6.65 -7.17 -3.50
CA CYS A 43 -7.06 -6.36 -2.35
C CYS A 43 -5.97 -5.39 -1.92
N LEU A 44 -4.73 -5.87 -1.77
CA LEU A 44 -3.58 -5.04 -1.44
C LEU A 44 -3.25 -4.05 -2.57
N GLY A 45 -3.34 -4.49 -3.83
CA GLY A 45 -3.18 -3.61 -4.99
C GLY A 45 -4.20 -2.47 -5.00
N GLN A 46 -5.48 -2.76 -4.72
CA GLN A 46 -6.53 -1.75 -4.60
C GLN A 46 -6.27 -0.79 -3.42
N ALA A 47 -5.82 -1.32 -2.28
CA ALA A 47 -5.49 -0.51 -1.11
C ALA A 47 -4.30 0.42 -1.38
N MET A 48 -3.25 -0.06 -2.04
CA MET A 48 -2.08 0.74 -2.42
C MET A 48 -2.41 1.76 -3.51
N ALA A 49 -3.36 1.45 -4.40
CA ALA A 49 -3.82 2.39 -5.41
C ALA A 49 -4.67 3.51 -4.81
N SER A 50 -5.20 3.38 -3.60
CA SER A 50 -6.04 4.39 -2.92
C SER A 50 -5.23 5.64 -2.50
N MET A 51 -5.93 6.71 -2.09
CA MET A 51 -5.27 7.92 -1.57
C MET A 51 -4.39 7.63 -0.35
N ASP A 52 -4.82 6.73 0.52
CA ASP A 52 -4.02 6.36 1.69
C ASP A 52 -2.82 5.50 1.30
N GLY A 53 -2.93 4.69 0.24
CA GLY A 53 -1.81 3.95 -0.32
C GLY A 53 -0.71 4.85 -0.90
N ILE A 54 -1.08 6.01 -1.45
CA ILE A 54 -0.11 7.02 -1.91
C ILE A 54 0.70 7.59 -0.74
N LYS A 55 0.06 7.83 0.42
CA LYS A 55 0.77 8.27 1.64
C LYS A 55 1.77 7.22 2.11
N VAL A 56 1.44 5.93 1.98
CA VAL A 56 2.39 4.84 2.30
C VAL A 56 3.61 4.87 1.38
N GLU A 57 3.45 5.18 0.09
CA GLU A 57 4.60 5.37 -0.81
C GLU A 57 5.51 6.52 -0.36
N GLU A 58 4.92 7.63 0.12
CA GLU A 58 5.69 8.74 0.70
C GLU A 58 6.44 8.33 1.96
N GLU A 59 5.79 7.61 2.89
CA GLU A 59 6.42 7.08 4.11
C GLU A 59 7.65 6.20 3.77
N ILE A 60 7.56 5.37 2.73
CA ILE A 60 8.68 4.53 2.25
C ILE A 60 9.83 5.39 1.71
N ILE A 61 9.52 6.43 0.92
CA ILE A 61 10.53 7.37 0.40
C ILE A 61 11.24 8.08 1.56
N GLU A 62 10.52 8.51 2.58
CA GLU A 62 11.11 9.21 3.73
C GLU A 62 11.97 8.28 4.59
N ARG A 63 11.49 7.05 4.87
CA ARG A 63 12.27 6.05 5.60
C ARG A 63 13.56 5.67 4.89
N SER A 64 13.48 5.40 3.59
CA SER A 64 14.64 5.04 2.77
C SER A 64 15.65 6.19 2.67
N THR A 65 15.18 7.43 2.57
CA THR A 65 16.03 8.62 2.64
C THR A 65 16.73 8.74 4.00
N ARG A 66 16.00 8.57 5.12
CA ARG A 66 16.57 8.63 6.48
C ARG A 66 17.59 7.52 6.73
N ALA A 67 17.38 6.34 6.16
CA ALA A 67 18.30 5.22 6.23
C ALA A 67 19.54 5.39 5.32
N GLY A 68 19.63 6.47 4.52
CA GLY A 68 20.72 6.68 3.57
C GLY A 68 20.71 5.71 2.38
N ALA A 69 19.63 4.94 2.21
CA ALA A 69 19.50 3.93 1.17
C ALA A 69 19.03 4.49 -0.19
N MET A 70 18.86 5.81 -0.29
CA MET A 70 18.30 6.47 -1.47
C MET A 70 19.10 7.71 -1.86
N ASN A 71 19.45 7.79 -3.14
CA ASN A 71 20.16 8.93 -3.70
C ASN A 71 19.23 10.13 -3.96
N PHE A 72 19.78 11.34 -4.06
CA PHE A 72 19.02 12.57 -4.29
C PHE A 72 18.10 12.49 -5.53
N PHE A 73 18.63 12.01 -6.66
CA PHE A 73 17.87 11.90 -7.91
C PHE A 73 16.74 10.89 -7.81
N GLU A 74 16.99 9.75 -7.16
CA GLU A 74 15.98 8.72 -6.94
C GLU A 74 14.85 9.23 -6.05
N ARG A 75 15.19 9.91 -4.95
CA ARG A 75 14.22 10.57 -4.07
C ARG A 75 13.37 11.58 -4.82
N TRP A 76 13.99 12.46 -5.60
CA TRP A 76 13.29 13.48 -6.37
C TRP A 76 12.34 12.85 -7.40
N SER A 77 12.83 11.87 -8.17
CA SER A 77 12.04 11.14 -9.17
C SER A 77 10.82 10.46 -8.54
N ARG A 78 11.01 9.73 -7.44
CA ARG A 78 9.92 9.06 -6.73
C ARG A 78 8.92 10.05 -6.14
N LYS A 79 9.36 11.13 -5.48
CA LYS A 79 8.45 12.19 -4.98
C LYS A 79 7.62 12.81 -6.11
N LYS A 80 8.22 13.03 -7.29
CA LYS A 80 7.49 13.54 -8.46
C LYS A 80 6.45 12.56 -8.97
N GLN A 81 6.73 11.26 -8.96
CA GLN A 81 5.75 10.23 -9.33
C GLN A 81 4.56 10.21 -8.37
N VAL A 82 4.80 10.24 -7.05
CA VAL A 82 3.73 10.32 -6.05
C VAL A 82 2.87 11.57 -6.27
N HIS A 83 3.48 12.74 -6.46
CA HIS A 83 2.73 13.97 -6.71
C HIS A 83 1.86 13.91 -7.98
N ARG A 84 2.33 13.23 -9.04
CA ARG A 84 1.52 13.00 -10.25
C ARG A 84 0.31 12.12 -9.94
N LYS A 85 0.46 11.08 -9.12
CA LYS A 85 -0.65 10.20 -8.70
C LYS A 85 -1.71 10.97 -7.90
N ILE A 86 -1.29 11.92 -7.05
CA ILE A 86 -2.21 12.80 -6.29
C ILE A 86 -2.95 13.74 -7.25
N SER A 87 -2.24 14.35 -8.20
CA SER A 87 -2.83 15.33 -9.13
C SER A 87 -3.79 14.73 -10.16
N GLN A 88 -3.72 13.42 -10.42
CA GLN A 88 -4.57 12.73 -11.40
C GLN A 88 -5.86 12.16 -10.79
N LYS A 89 -6.11 12.38 -9.51
CA LYS A 89 -7.18 11.76 -8.73
C LYS A 89 -8.06 12.80 -8.04
#